data_AF-A0A6P1ZDY8-F1
#
_entry.id   AF-A0A6P1ZDY8-F1
#
_cell.length_a   1.000
_cell.length_b   1.000
_cell.length_c   1.000
_cell.angle_alpha   90.00
_cell.angle_beta   90.00
_cell.angle_gamma   90.00
#
_symmetry.space_group_name_H-M   'P 1'
#
loop_
_entity.id
_entity.type
_entity.pdbx_description
1 polymer ?
#
loop_
_entity_poly.entity_id
_entity_poly.type
_entity_poly.pdbx_seq_one_letter_code
_entity_poly.pdbx_strand_id
1 'polypeptide(L)'
;MAACRTALDAGDARDFYRDMPPQEQWRIFPHFRHSAAYVDIETTGTGCGMDHITTIALYDGREVKTYVHGRNLEDFVDDIAAHELLVTF
;
A
#
# COMPACT_ATOMS: atom_id res chain seq x y z
N MET A 1 -13.43 16.26 18.55
CA MET A 1 -13.57 14.86 19.03
C MET A 1 -14.57 14.05 18.21
N ALA A 2 -15.73 14.58 17.81
CA ALA A 2 -16.68 13.83 16.97
C ALA A 2 -16.14 13.48 15.56
N ALA A 3 -15.48 14.43 14.88
CA ALA A 3 -14.94 14.20 13.53
C ALA A 3 -13.86 13.09 13.44
N CYS A 4 -13.00 12.98 14.46
CA CYS A 4 -11.97 11.94 14.57
C CYS A 4 -12.58 10.53 14.71
N ARG A 5 -13.77 10.41 15.32
CA ARG A 5 -14.48 9.13 15.39
C ARG A 5 -15.15 8.80 14.06
N THR A 6 -15.80 9.78 13.45
CA THR A 6 -16.47 9.62 12.15
C THR A 6 -15.50 9.27 11.02
N ALA A 7 -14.29 9.84 10.99
CA ALA A 7 -13.29 9.50 9.98
C ALA A 7 -12.70 8.08 10.17
N LEU A 8 -12.54 7.61 11.42
CA LEU A 8 -12.19 6.21 11.69
C LEU A 8 -13.31 5.25 11.26
N ASP A 9 -14.57 5.61 11.53
CA ASP A 9 -15.74 4.79 11.17
C ASP A 9 -16.01 4.81 9.65
N ALA A 10 -15.58 5.86 8.95
CA ALA A 10 -15.66 5.99 7.49
C ALA A 10 -14.54 5.23 6.75
N GLY A 11 -13.53 4.73 7.47
CA GLY A 11 -12.43 3.96 6.87
C GLY A 11 -11.38 4.81 6.14
N ASP A 12 -11.41 6.14 6.25
CA ASP A 12 -10.46 7.00 5.53
C ASP A 12 -9.18 7.22 6.37
N ALA A 13 -8.14 6.44 6.06
CA ALA A 13 -6.84 6.53 6.72
C ALA A 13 -6.08 7.83 6.37
N ARG A 14 -6.42 8.51 5.28
CA ARG A 14 -5.61 9.61 4.70
C ARG A 14 -5.62 10.85 5.57
N ASP A 15 -6.75 11.17 6.17
CA ASP A 15 -6.87 12.32 7.07
C ASP A 15 -5.99 12.15 8.31
N PHE A 16 -5.96 10.96 8.90
CA PHE A 16 -5.07 10.66 10.03
C PHE A 16 -3.60 10.67 9.61
N TYR A 17 -3.28 10.06 8.47
CA TYR A 17 -1.90 9.96 8.00
C TYR A 17 -1.29 11.34 7.72
N ARG A 18 -2.06 12.25 7.11
CA ARG A 18 -1.63 13.62 6.77
C ARG A 18 -1.40 14.48 8.02
N ASP A 19 -2.25 14.34 9.03
CA ASP A 19 -2.24 15.24 10.19
C ASP A 19 -1.29 14.75 11.31
N MET A 20 -0.77 13.52 11.21
CA MET A 20 0.16 12.93 12.18
C MET A 20 1.63 13.15 11.81
N PRO A 21 2.53 13.38 12.80
CA PRO A 21 3.97 13.37 12.57
C PRO A 21 4.42 12.03 11.95
N PRO A 22 5.40 12.02 11.03
CA PRO A 22 5.87 10.78 10.39
C PRO A 22 6.25 9.66 11.37
N GLN A 23 6.84 10.02 12.51
CA GLN A 23 7.24 9.06 13.56
C GLN A 23 6.06 8.44 14.31
N GLU A 24 4.85 8.99 14.17
CA GLU A 24 3.63 8.53 14.84
C GLU A 24 2.63 7.89 13.86
N GLN A 25 2.87 7.99 12.53
CA GLN A 25 1.98 7.45 11.50
C GLN A 25 1.75 5.94 11.65
N TRP A 26 2.71 5.18 12.18
CA TRP A 26 2.55 3.75 12.46
C TRP A 26 1.35 3.43 13.37
N ARG A 27 0.86 4.38 14.17
CA ARG A 27 -0.29 4.19 15.05
C ARG A 27 -1.59 3.96 14.32
N ILE A 28 -1.69 4.30 13.02
CA ILE A 28 -2.89 3.98 12.24
C ILE A 28 -2.97 2.48 11.94
N PHE A 29 -1.85 1.76 11.93
CA PHE A 29 -1.78 0.37 11.48
C PHE A 29 -2.79 -0.56 12.16
N PRO A 30 -2.93 -0.59 13.51
CA PRO A 30 -3.90 -1.48 14.16
C PRO A 30 -5.35 -1.23 13.74
N HIS A 31 -5.69 0.00 13.33
CA HIS A 31 -7.04 0.40 12.93
C HIS A 31 -7.35 -0.03 11.48
N PHE A 32 -6.36 0.01 10.59
CA PHE A 32 -6.53 -0.27 9.16
C PHE A 32 -5.92 -1.61 8.70
N ARG A 33 -5.37 -2.41 9.62
CA ARG A 33 -4.72 -3.70 9.30
C ARG A 33 -5.58 -4.69 8.50
N HIS A 34 -6.90 -4.54 8.56
CA HIS A 34 -7.86 -5.39 7.86
C HIS A 34 -7.97 -5.06 6.36
N SER A 35 -7.47 -3.88 5.96
CA SER A 35 -7.39 -3.38 4.58
C SER A 35 -5.95 -2.97 4.25
N ALA A 36 -4.97 -3.66 4.85
CA ALA A 36 -3.56 -3.40 4.60
C ALA A 36 -3.02 -4.29 3.48
N ALA A 37 -2.27 -3.68 2.56
CA ALA A 37 -1.51 -4.34 1.53
C ALA A 37 -0.01 -4.23 1.82
N TYR A 38 0.67 -5.36 1.82
CA TYR A 38 2.12 -5.45 1.94
C TYR A 38 2.70 -5.59 0.53
N VAL A 39 3.54 -4.64 0.15
CA VAL A 39 4.05 -4.51 -1.22
C VAL A 39 5.56 -4.62 -1.22
N ASP A 40 6.07 -5.35 -2.19
CA ASP A 40 7.49 -5.44 -2.52
C ASP A 40 7.66 -5.27 -4.05
N ILE A 41 8.62 -4.46 -4.48
CA ILE A 41 8.81 -4.07 -5.89
C ILE A 41 10.24 -4.34 -6.30
N GLU A 42 10.40 -5.16 -7.34
CA GLU A 42 11.68 -5.46 -7.95
C GLU A 42 11.85 -4.70 -9.26
N THR A 43 13.06 -4.18 -9.49
CA THR A 43 13.40 -3.45 -10.72
C THR A 43 14.59 -4.10 -11.41
N THR A 44 14.86 -3.70 -12.67
CA THR A 44 16.02 -4.22 -13.40
C THR A 44 17.39 -3.82 -12.80
N GLY A 45 17.44 -2.80 -11.95
CA GLY A 45 18.65 -2.41 -11.21
C GLY A 45 19.86 -2.00 -12.08
N THR A 46 19.64 -1.58 -13.32
CA THR A 46 20.67 -1.18 -14.29
C THR A 46 21.29 0.18 -14.01
N GLY A 47 20.66 1.03 -13.17
CA GLY A 47 21.26 2.26 -12.64
C GLY A 47 21.46 3.39 -13.66
N CYS A 48 21.04 3.19 -14.91
CA CYS A 48 21.25 4.13 -16.02
C CYS A 48 20.01 4.98 -16.33
N GLY A 49 18.98 4.95 -15.47
CA GLY A 49 17.69 5.59 -15.74
C GLY A 49 16.83 4.85 -16.78
N MET A 50 17.24 3.66 -17.21
CA MET A 50 16.46 2.77 -18.09
C MET A 50 15.79 1.63 -17.31
N ASP A 51 15.68 1.80 -15.99
CA ASP A 51 15.09 0.78 -15.15
C ASP A 51 13.58 0.71 -15.30
N HIS A 52 13.07 -0.51 -15.32
CA HIS A 52 11.66 -0.79 -15.24
C HIS A 52 11.37 -1.77 -14.12
N ILE A 53 10.13 -1.75 -13.64
CA ILE A 53 9.63 -2.73 -12.69
C ILE A 53 9.60 -4.08 -13.39
N THR A 54 10.22 -5.09 -12.79
CA THR A 54 10.21 -6.46 -13.31
C THR A 54 9.10 -7.28 -12.68
N THR A 55 8.92 -7.14 -11.36
CA THR A 55 7.95 -7.90 -10.57
C THR A 55 7.43 -7.05 -9.42
N ILE A 56 6.17 -7.26 -9.05
CA ILE A 56 5.56 -6.77 -7.81
C ILE A 56 4.97 -7.95 -7.07
N ALA A 57 5.19 -8.03 -5.75
CA ALA A 57 4.44 -8.91 -4.86
C ALA A 57 3.49 -8.09 -3.99
N LEU A 58 2.23 -8.53 -3.92
CA LEU A 58 1.19 -7.94 -3.09
C LEU A 58 0.64 -9.03 -2.16
N TYR A 59 0.71 -8.81 -0.86
CA TYR A 59 0.07 -9.66 0.13
C TYR A 59 -0.99 -8.87 0.89
N ASP A 60 -2.22 -9.36 0.99
CA ASP A 60 -3.35 -8.68 1.63
C ASP A 60 -3.66 -9.20 3.05
N GLY A 61 -2.80 -10.08 3.57
CA GLY A 61 -3.06 -10.80 4.82
C GLY A 61 -3.76 -12.15 4.64
N ARG A 62 -4.13 -12.54 3.42
CA ARG A 62 -4.78 -13.82 3.09
C ARG A 62 -4.09 -14.54 1.94
N GLU A 63 -3.81 -13.82 0.86
CA GLU A 63 -3.19 -14.38 -0.34
C GLU A 63 -2.09 -13.49 -0.88
N VAL A 64 -1.17 -14.11 -1.61
CA VAL A 64 -0.10 -13.40 -2.34
C VAL A 64 -0.48 -13.37 -3.81
N LYS A 65 -0.56 -12.16 -4.35
CA LYS A 65 -0.63 -11.91 -5.79
C LYS A 65 0.72 -11.46 -6.30
N THR A 66 1.10 -11.91 -7.48
CA THR A 66 2.37 -11.55 -8.12
C THR A 66 2.13 -11.03 -9.52
N TYR A 67 2.80 -9.94 -9.86
CA TYR A 67 2.65 -9.25 -11.13
C TYR A 67 3.99 -9.17 -11.82
N VAL A 68 4.05 -9.54 -13.09
CA VAL A 68 5.30 -9.64 -13.86
C VAL A 68 5.21 -8.76 -15.09
N HIS A 69 6.27 -8.00 -15.34
CA HIS A 69 6.42 -7.16 -16.53
C HIS A 69 6.15 -7.93 -17.82
N GLY A 70 5.33 -7.34 -18.70
CA GLY A 70 4.93 -7.96 -19.96
C GLY A 70 3.95 -9.14 -19.84
N ARG A 71 3.46 -9.45 -18.63
CA ARG A 71 2.46 -10.52 -18.41
C ARG A 71 1.17 -9.98 -17.81
N ASN A 72 1.25 -9.39 -16.62
CA ASN A 72 0.10 -8.94 -15.85
C ASN A 72 0.43 -7.76 -14.93
N LEU A 73 1.52 -7.02 -15.23
CA LEU A 73 1.97 -5.92 -14.37
C LEU A 73 0.90 -4.84 -14.17
N GLU A 74 0.11 -4.57 -15.19
CA GLU A 74 -0.91 -3.51 -15.14
C GLU A 74 -2.10 -3.86 -14.26
N ASP A 75 -2.37 -5.15 -14.03
CA ASP A 75 -3.44 -5.63 -13.13
C ASP A 75 -3.18 -5.19 -11.68
N PHE A 76 -1.92 -4.88 -11.33
CA PHE A 76 -1.55 -4.36 -10.01
C PHE A 76 -2.28 -3.07 -9.65
N VAL A 77 -2.56 -2.19 -10.64
CA VAL A 77 -3.14 -0.86 -10.39
C VAL A 77 -4.55 -0.97 -9.79
N ASP A 78 -5.34 -1.92 -10.28
CA ASP A 78 -6.69 -2.15 -9.79
C ASP A 78 -6.66 -2.84 -8.42
N ASP A 79 -5.77 -3.81 -8.25
CA ASP A 79 -5.66 -4.59 -7.01
C ASP A 79 -5.11 -3.75 -5.84
N ILE A 80 -4.12 -2.88 -6.08
CA ILE A 80 -3.56 -2.01 -5.03
C ILE A 80 -4.56 -0.96 -4.55
N ALA A 81 -5.46 -0.50 -5.43
CA ALA A 81 -6.46 0.52 -5.12
C ALA A 81 -7.56 0.02 -4.16
N ALA A 82 -7.67 -1.29 -3.94
CA ALA A 82 -8.63 -1.89 -3.03
C ALA A 82 -8.23 -1.79 -1.54
N HIS A 83 -7.03 -1.29 -1.24
CA HIS A 83 -6.45 -1.26 0.11
C HIS A 83 -6.32 0.16 0.65
N GLU A 84 -6.72 0.37 1.91
CA GLU A 84 -6.67 1.68 2.58
C GLU A 84 -5.30 1.99 3.18
N LEU A 85 -4.46 0.97 3.36
CA LEU A 85 -3.12 1.11 3.93
C LEU A 85 -2.10 0.32 3.14
N LEU A 86 -1.03 1.00 2.71
CA LEU A 86 0.12 0.36 2.07
C LEU A 86 1.27 0.23 3.06
N VAL A 87 1.91 -0.95 3.07
CA VAL A 87 3.06 -1.26 3.90
C VAL A 87 4.19 -1.74 2.98
N THR A 88 5.31 -1.03 2.99
CA THR A 88 6.52 -1.30 2.18
C THR A 88 7.75 -0.88 2.98
N PHE A 89 8.95 -1.31 2.55
CA PHE A 89 10.25 -0.91 3.10
C PHE A 89 11.12 -0.18 2.08
#